data_AF-A0A392PFR8-F1
#
_entry.id   AF-A0A392PFR8-F1
#
_cell.length_a   1.000
_cell.length_b   1.000
_cell.length_c   1.000
_cell.angle_alpha   90.00
_cell.angle_beta   90.00
_cell.angle_gamma   90.00
#
_symmetry.space_group_name_H-M   'P 1'
#
loop_
_entity.id
_entity.type
_entity.pdbx_description
1 polymer ?
#
loop_
_entity_poly.entity_id
_entity_poly.type
_entity_poly.pdbx_seq_one_letter_code
_entity_poly.pdbx_strand_id
1 'polypeptide(L)' 'MRGWKTCDVEYQSYFALNDLWESFKEWSAYGAGVPLLLDQRESVVQYYVPYLSAIQLYGQPTEKSNAKP' A
#
# COMPACT_ATOMS: atom_id res chain seq x y z
N MET A 1 9.44 -1.42 9.33
CA MET A 1 8.26 -0.91 10.07
C MET A 1 8.65 0.38 10.77
N ARG A 2 8.48 1.54 10.12
CA ARG A 2 8.60 2.86 10.77
C ARG A 2 7.19 3.40 10.99
N GLY A 3 6.97 3.85 12.22
CA GLY A 3 5.67 4.08 12.81
C GLY A 3 4.84 5.16 12.12
N TRP A 4 3.53 4.93 12.17
CA TRP A 4 2.48 5.91 11.99
C TRP A 4 2.80 7.17 12.81
N LYS A 5 3.10 8.28 12.14
CA LYS A 5 3.37 9.54 12.84
C LYS A 5 2.03 10.17 13.20
N THR A 6 1.69 10.15 14.48
CA THR A 6 0.55 10.92 15.00
C THR A 6 0.98 12.38 15.08
N CYS A 7 0.53 13.23 14.14
CA CYS A 7 0.62 14.67 14.33
C CYS A 7 -0.52 15.12 15.23
N ASP A 8 -0.13 15.82 16.28
CA ASP A 8 -0.99 16.37 17.31
C ASP A 8 -1.55 17.72 16.84
N VAL A 9 -2.54 17.69 15.93
CA VAL A 9 -3.61 18.69 15.78
C VAL A 9 -4.78 17.98 15.06
N GLU A 10 -5.81 17.58 15.81
CA GLU A 10 -7.15 17.18 15.32
C GLU A 10 -7.21 16.02 14.29
N TYR A 11 -6.87 14.82 14.78
CA TYR A 11 -7.42 13.50 14.40
C TYR A 11 -7.59 13.15 12.90
N GLN A 12 -6.63 13.49 12.05
CA GLN A 12 -6.43 12.74 10.81
C GLN A 12 -5.05 12.13 10.77
N SER A 13 -5.06 10.80 10.76
CA SER A 13 -3.85 10.04 10.56
C SER A 13 -3.34 10.19 9.14
N TYR A 14 -2.05 10.46 8.99
CA TYR A 14 -1.41 10.63 7.69
C TYR A 14 -0.18 9.72 7.60
N PHE A 15 0.23 9.40 6.37
CA PHE A 15 1.48 8.70 6.12
C PHE A 15 2.22 9.38 4.96
N ALA A 16 3.55 9.35 5.01
CA ALA A 16 4.36 9.90 3.92
C ALA A 16 4.46 8.89 2.78
N LEU A 17 4.20 9.32 1.55
CA LEU A 17 4.36 8.48 0.35
C LEU A 17 5.80 7.96 0.19
N ASN A 18 6.80 8.73 0.65
CA ASN A 18 8.18 8.29 0.65
C ASN A 18 8.40 7.04 1.52
N ASP A 19 7.77 6.98 2.70
CA ASP A 19 7.88 5.82 3.59
C ASP A 19 7.20 4.58 2.98
N LEU A 20 6.13 4.77 2.20
CA LEU A 20 5.50 3.71 1.42
C LEU A 20 6.47 3.20 0.34
N TRP A 21 7.06 4.11 -0.44
CA TRP A 21 7.95 3.75 -1.54
C TRP A 21 9.19 2.97 -1.10
N GLU A 22 9.79 3.29 0.05
CA GLU A 22 10.91 2.53 0.60
C GLU A 22 10.58 1.04 0.79
N SER A 23 9.31 0.69 1.02
CA SER A 23 8.88 -0.71 1.15
C SER A 23 8.78 -1.43 -0.19
N PHE A 24 8.68 -0.71 -1.31
CA PHE A 24 8.60 -1.27 -2.66
C PHE A 24 9.94 -1.23 -3.42
N LYS A 25 10.94 -0.51 -2.91
CA LYS A 25 12.23 -0.29 -3.59
C LYS A 25 12.89 -1.58 -4.08
N GLU A 26 12.90 -2.64 -3.27
CA GLU A 26 13.46 -3.93 -3.65
C GLU A 26 12.63 -4.62 -4.73
N TRP A 27 11.31 -4.69 -4.55
CA TRP A 27 10.39 -5.30 -5.51
C TRP A 27 10.36 -4.53 -6.83
N SER A 28 10.56 -3.22 -6.83
CA SER A 28 10.67 -2.41 -8.04
C SER A 28 11.99 -2.65 -8.80
N ALA A 29 13.04 -3.13 -8.14
CA ALA A 29 14.31 -3.47 -8.78
C ALA A 29 14.36 -4.92 -9.28
N TYR A 30 13.86 -5.86 -8.48
CA TYR A 30 14.00 -7.30 -8.74
C TYR A 30 12.70 -7.99 -9.15
N GLY A 31 11.56 -7.31 -9.04
CA GLY A 31 10.23 -7.90 -9.20
C GLY A 31 9.75 -8.63 -7.94
N ALA A 32 8.43 -8.80 -7.86
CA ALA A 32 7.76 -9.61 -6.85
C ALA A 32 7.19 -10.87 -7.51
N GLY A 33 7.53 -12.04 -6.96
CA GLY A 33 7.01 -13.32 -7.42
C GLY A 33 5.59 -13.57 -6.93
N VAL A 34 4.68 -13.85 -7.85
CA VAL A 34 3.29 -14.21 -7.59
C VAL A 34 3.08 -15.66 -8.01
N PRO A 35 2.73 -16.57 -7.10
CA PRO A 35 2.41 -17.95 -7.47
C PRO A 35 1.09 -17.98 -8.23
N LEU A 36 1.10 -18.62 -9.39
CA LEU A 36 -0.07 -18.83 -10.25
C LEU A 36 -0.28 -20.32 -10.45
N LEU A 37 -1.55 -20.72 -10.44
CA LEU A 37 -1.96 -22.09 -10.74
C LEU A 37 -2.49 -22.13 -12.17
N LEU A 38 -1.78 -22.83 -13.05
CA LEU A 38 -2.19 -23.10 -14.43
C LEU A 38 -2.90 -24.46 -14.46
N ASP A 39 -4.08 -24.47 -15.08
CA ASP A 39 -4.87 -25.67 -15.37
C ASP A 39 -5.09 -26.62 -14.16
N GLN A 40 -5.12 -26.04 -12.95
CA GLN A 40 -5.31 -26.74 -11.67
C GLN A 40 -4.25 -27.82 -11.35
N ARG A 41 -3.15 -27.88 -12.11
CA ARG A 41 -2.15 -28.96 -11.99
C ARG A 41 -0.72 -28.46 -11.98
N GLU A 42 -0.45 -27.30 -12.58
CA GLU A 42 0.90 -26.75 -12.69
C GLU A 42 0.99 -25.46 -11.88
N SER A 43 2.00 -25.35 -11.01
CA SER A 43 2.29 -24.11 -10.28
C SER A 43 3.49 -23.43 -10.91
N VAL A 44 3.31 -22.19 -11.34
CA VAL A 44 4.40 -21.33 -11.83
C VAL A 44 4.51 -20.10 -10.95
N VAL A 45 5.69 -19.50 -10.89
CA VAL A 45 5.88 -18.20 -10.23
C VAL A 45 6.09 -17.14 -11.30
N GLN A 46 5.23 -16.13 -11.31
CA GLN A 46 5.34 -15.01 -12.23
C GLN A 46 5.85 -13.77 -11.52
N TYR A 47 6.92 -13.18 -12.05
CA TYR A 47 7.54 -12.00 -11.46
C TYR A 47 7.02 -10.73 -12.13
N TYR A 48 6.50 -9.82 -11.31
CA TYR A 48 5.98 -8.52 -11.75
C TYR A 48 6.72 -7.39 -11.04
N VAL A 49 6.99 -6.30 -11.75
CA VAL A 49 7.64 -5.11 -11.18
C VAL A 49 6.56 -4.10 -10.78
N PRO A 50 6.34 -3.84 -9.48
CA PRO A 50 5.43 -2.78 -9.04
C PRO A 50 6.08 -1.41 -9.27
N TYR A 51 5.40 -0.56 -10.03
CA TYR A 51 5.76 0.85 -10.23
C TYR A 51 4.89 1.76 -9.35
N LEU A 52 5.36 2.98 -9.06
CA LEU A 52 4.57 3.98 -8.33
C LEU A 52 3.21 4.25 -9.00
N SER A 53 3.17 4.27 -10.34
CA SER A 53 1.94 4.44 -11.11
C SER A 53 0.96 3.27 -10.98
N ALA A 54 1.40 2.12 -10.47
CA ALA A 54 0.57 0.93 -10.26
C ALA A 54 -0.03 0.86 -8.84
N ILE A 55 0.29 1.81 -7.96
CA ILE A 55 -0.18 1.83 -6.57
C ILE A 55 -1.47 2.64 -6.47
N GLN A 56 -2.52 2.01 -5.93
CA GLN A 56 -3.77 2.69 -5.60
C GLN A 56 -3.95 2.75 -4.09
N LEU A 57 -4.21 3.95 -3.57
CA LEU A 57 -4.36 4.21 -2.14
C LEU A 57 -5.83 4.37 -1.79
N TYR A 58 -6.26 3.65 -0.75
CA TYR A 58 -7.61 3.72 -0.22
C TYR A 58 -7.54 4.26 1.20
N GLY A 59 -8.40 5.23 1.50
CA GLY A 59 -8.59 5.77 2.85
C GLY A 59 -10.05 5.59 3.26
N GLN A 60 -10.29 5.34 4.54
CA GLN A 60 -11.65 5.44 5.06
C GLN A 60 -12.13 6.90 4.95
N PRO A 61 -13.38 7.14 4.49
CA PRO A 61 -13.97 8.46 4.59
C PRO A 61 -13.97 8.89 6.05
N THR A 62 -13.53 10.11 6.34
CA THR A 62 -13.74 10.66 7.68
C THR A 62 -15.23 10.89 7.86
N GLU A 63 -15.85 10.12 8.76
CA GLU A 63 -17.17 10.42 9.32
C GLU A 63 -17.10 11.82 9.93
N LYS A 64 -17.53 12.84 9.18
CA LYS A 64 -17.75 14.16 9.74
C LYS A 64 -18.99 14.03 10.62
N SER A 65 -18.81 13.82 11.92
CA SER A 65 -19.92 13.97 12.86
C SER A 65 -20.37 15.42 12.76
N ASN A 66 -21.45 15.65 12.02
CA ASN A 66 -22.16 16.92 12.04
C ASN A 66 -22.83 17.01 13.42
N ALA A 67 -22.05 17.33 14.45
CA ALA A 67 -22.58 17.80 15.71
C ALA A 67 -23.21 19.17 15.44
N LYS A 68 -24.52 19.16 15.21
CA LYS A 68 -25.32 20.38 15.16
C LYS A 68 -25.47 20.91 16.59
N PRO A 69 -25.38 22.24 16.83
CA PRO A 69 -25.50 22.84 18.15
C PRO A 69 -26.84 22.56 18.83
#